data_AF-A0A164X8A3-F1
#
_entry.id   AF-A0A164X8A3-F1
#
_cell.length_a   1.000
_cell.length_b   1.000
_cell.length_c   1.000
_cell.angle_alpha   90.00
_cell.angle_beta   90.00
_cell.angle_gamma   90.00
#
_symmetry.space_group_name_H-M   'P 1'
#
loop_
_entity.id
_entity.type
_entity.pdbx_description
1 polymer ?
#
loop_
_entity_poly.entity_id
_entity_poly.type
_entity_poly.pdbx_seq_one_letter_code
_entity_poly.pdbx_strand_id
1 'polypeptide(L)'
;MSSRPDNHSFTETEKLLEKAKQKELNGELDSAFQLYIQVGQSFLQLSRTATSIKSKNLCKEYAGKALERAKKLKAAKGEALRPVRDDVYSQYSQGSVVEESSSWNGIHFPPWPETDLIMGTSSLAASIITSAKLAAGFISSTTIFIPSLNRSCTG
;
A
#
# COMPACT_ATOMS: atom_id res chain seq x y z
N MET A 1 -5.57 21.07 -9.74
CA MET A 1 -6.15 20.43 -8.55
C MET A 1 -6.62 19.05 -8.97
N SER A 2 -5.71 18.06 -8.95
CA SER A 2 -5.99 16.69 -9.38
C SER A 2 -6.52 15.92 -8.17
N SER A 3 -7.79 15.52 -8.20
CA SER A 3 -8.36 14.63 -7.19
C SER A 3 -7.57 13.32 -7.18
N ARG A 4 -6.93 13.04 -6.04
CA ARG A 4 -6.34 11.74 -5.71
C ARG A 4 -7.38 10.64 -5.99
N PRO A 5 -7.09 9.61 -6.81
CA PRO A 5 -7.98 8.46 -6.87
C PRO A 5 -7.73 7.60 -5.63
N ASP A 6 -8.68 7.69 -4.70
CA ASP A 6 -9.35 6.52 -4.13
C ASP A 6 -8.59 5.64 -3.11
N ASN A 7 -8.31 6.20 -1.93
CA ASN A 7 -8.51 5.40 -0.71
C ASN A 7 -10.03 5.26 -0.52
N HIS A 8 -10.67 4.30 -1.21
CA HIS A 8 -12.08 4.04 -0.95
C HIS A 8 -12.23 3.62 0.50
N SER A 9 -12.96 4.40 1.31
CA SER A 9 -13.31 3.97 2.66
C SER A 9 -14.17 2.71 2.57
N PHE A 10 -14.22 1.95 3.66
CA PHE A 10 -15.06 0.76 3.74
C PHE A 10 -16.52 1.07 3.32
N THR A 11 -17.06 2.19 3.77
CA THR A 11 -18.42 2.65 3.46
C THR A 11 -18.63 2.99 1.98
N GLU A 12 -17.66 3.63 1.31
CA GLU A 12 -17.76 3.90 -0.12
C GLU A 12 -17.72 2.60 -0.94
N THR A 13 -16.91 1.64 -0.51
CA THR A 13 -16.83 0.32 -1.15
C THR A 13 -18.13 -0.46 -0.98
N GLU A 14 -18.80 -0.35 0.17
CA GLU A 14 -20.13 -0.93 0.40
C GLU A 14 -21.19 -0.29 -0.50
N LYS A 15 -21.16 1.04 -0.71
CA LYS A 15 -22.06 1.70 -1.66
C LYS A 15 -21.85 1.21 -3.09
N LEU A 16 -20.59 1.00 -3.51
CA LEU A 16 -20.27 0.41 -4.81
C LEU A 16 -20.83 -1.01 -4.93
N LEU A 17 -20.74 -1.82 -3.87
CA LEU A 17 -21.33 -3.16 -3.84
C LEU A 17 -22.85 -3.11 -3.99
N GLU A 18 -23.52 -2.18 -3.32
CA GLU A 18 -24.97 -2.04 -3.43
C GLU A 18 -25.38 -1.58 -4.82
N LYS A 19 -24.64 -0.65 -5.42
CA LYS A 19 -24.83 -0.23 -6.81
C LYS A 19 -24.64 -1.39 -7.80
N ALA A 20 -23.67 -2.27 -7.56
CA ALA A 20 -23.46 -3.47 -8.38
C ALA A 20 -24.67 -4.40 -8.34
N LYS A 21 -25.24 -4.65 -7.14
CA LYS A 21 -26.46 -5.45 -6.97
C LYS A 21 -27.65 -4.82 -7.69
N GLN A 22 -27.83 -3.51 -7.58
CA GLN A 22 -28.91 -2.80 -8.28
C GLN A 22 -28.79 -2.97 -9.81
N LYS A 23 -27.57 -2.86 -10.36
CA LYS A 23 -27.33 -3.10 -11.78
C LYS A 23 -27.59 -4.55 -12.19
N GLU A 24 -27.25 -5.50 -11.32
CA GLU A 24 -27.59 -6.92 -11.53
C GLU A 24 -29.12 -7.13 -11.61
N LEU A 25 -29.88 -6.54 -10.67
CA LEU A 25 -31.35 -6.62 -10.65
C LEU A 25 -32.00 -5.95 -11.86
N ASN A 26 -31.40 -4.88 -12.37
CA ASN A 26 -31.86 -4.19 -13.58
C ASN A 26 -31.51 -4.94 -14.88
N GLY A 27 -30.81 -6.08 -14.80
CA GLY A 27 -30.40 -6.87 -15.97
C GLY A 27 -29.18 -6.31 -16.72
N GLU A 28 -28.55 -5.25 -16.19
CA GLU A 28 -27.34 -4.65 -16.76
C GLU A 28 -26.08 -5.45 -16.37
N LEU A 29 -25.98 -6.69 -16.87
CA LEU A 29 -24.96 -7.65 -16.41
C LEU A 29 -23.51 -7.23 -16.73
N ASP A 30 -23.26 -6.51 -17.82
CA ASP A 30 -21.90 -6.01 -18.15
C ASP A 30 -21.43 -5.00 -17.09
N SER A 31 -22.27 -4.00 -16.82
CA SER A 31 -22.02 -2.96 -15.83
C SER A 31 -21.91 -3.55 -14.42
N ALA A 32 -22.78 -4.50 -14.08
CA ALA A 32 -22.72 -5.21 -12.80
C ALA A 32 -21.42 -6.00 -12.65
N PHE A 33 -21.00 -6.74 -13.67
CA PHE A 33 -19.75 -7.48 -13.67
C PHE A 33 -18.54 -6.57 -13.43
N GLN A 34 -18.45 -5.45 -14.17
CA GLN A 34 -17.38 -4.47 -14.00
C GLN A 34 -17.34 -3.91 -12.58
N LEU A 35 -18.50 -3.55 -12.02
CA LEU A 35 -18.60 -3.05 -10.65
C LEU A 35 -18.19 -4.10 -9.61
N TYR A 36 -18.54 -5.38 -9.80
CA TYR A 36 -18.11 -6.45 -8.88
C TYR A 36 -16.59 -6.64 -8.87
N ILE A 37 -15.93 -6.53 -10.03
CA ILE A 37 -14.46 -6.58 -10.11
C ILE A 37 -13.85 -5.39 -9.37
N GLN A 38 -14.37 -4.18 -9.61
CA GLN A 38 -13.91 -2.96 -8.92
C GLN A 38 -14.07 -3.08 -7.40
N VAL A 39 -15.21 -3.55 -6.92
CA VAL A 39 -15.47 -3.78 -5.49
C VAL A 39 -14.46 -4.76 -4.89
N GLY A 40 -14.16 -5.85 -5.59
CA GLY A 40 -13.15 -6.81 -5.17
C GLY A 40 -11.76 -6.19 -5.03
N GLN A 41 -11.36 -5.35 -6.00
CA GLN A 41 -10.08 -4.63 -5.96
C GLN A 41 -10.01 -3.64 -4.79
N SER A 42 -11.05 -2.85 -4.57
CA SER A 42 -11.12 -1.87 -3.48
C SER A 42 -11.03 -2.53 -2.10
N PHE A 43 -11.76 -3.64 -1.88
CA PHE A 43 -11.66 -4.37 -0.61
C PHE A 43 -10.28 -5.02 -0.42
N LEU A 44 -9.63 -5.49 -1.48
CA LEU A 44 -8.25 -6.00 -1.39
C LEU A 44 -7.25 -4.90 -1.02
N GLN A 45 -7.39 -3.70 -1.60
CA GLN A 45 -6.57 -2.54 -1.22
C GLN A 45 -6.79 -2.16 0.24
N LEU A 46 -8.04 -2.09 0.70
CA LEU A 46 -8.37 -1.88 2.11
C LEU A 46 -7.75 -2.94 3.04
N SER A 47 -7.69 -4.19 2.60
CA SER A 47 -7.05 -5.26 3.38
C SER A 47 -5.53 -5.08 3.53
N ARG A 48 -4.87 -4.39 2.59
CA ARG A 48 -3.43 -4.10 2.65
C ARG A 48 -3.12 -2.98 3.64
N THR A 49 -4.00 -1.98 3.72
CA THR A 49 -3.81 -0.80 4.59
C THR A 49 -4.40 -0.97 6.00
N ALA A 50 -5.27 -1.95 6.21
CA ALA A 50 -5.85 -2.23 7.52
C ALA A 50 -4.80 -2.66 8.57
N THR A 51 -4.92 -2.18 9.81
CA THR A 51 -4.01 -2.56 10.91
C THR A 51 -4.44 -3.82 11.64
N SER A 52 -5.76 -4.03 11.80
CA SER A 52 -6.32 -5.15 12.56
C SER A 52 -6.49 -6.41 11.71
N ILE A 53 -6.11 -7.57 12.24
CA ILE A 53 -6.28 -8.87 11.58
C ILE A 53 -7.76 -9.16 11.30
N LYS A 54 -8.66 -8.75 12.21
CA LYS A 54 -10.11 -8.94 12.03
C LYS A 54 -10.63 -8.16 10.81
N SER A 55 -10.26 -6.89 10.67
CA SER A 55 -10.69 -6.07 9.53
C SER A 55 -10.05 -6.53 8.22
N LYS A 56 -8.81 -7.00 8.24
CA LYS A 56 -8.16 -7.65 7.09
C LYS A 56 -8.96 -8.85 6.59
N ASN A 57 -9.32 -9.75 7.50
CA ASN A 57 -10.05 -10.97 7.14
C ASN A 57 -11.45 -10.65 6.62
N LEU A 58 -12.15 -9.70 7.25
CA LEU A 58 -13.43 -9.21 6.75
C LEU A 58 -13.31 -8.67 5.32
N CYS A 59 -12.36 -7.75 5.07
CA CYS A 59 -12.17 -7.19 3.72
C CYS A 59 -11.89 -8.29 2.68
N LYS A 60 -11.08 -9.29 3.02
CA LYS A 60 -10.82 -10.45 2.15
C LYS A 60 -12.07 -11.28 1.90
N GLU A 61 -12.91 -11.48 2.90
CA GLU A 61 -14.18 -12.21 2.76
C GLU A 61 -15.14 -11.47 1.84
N TYR A 62 -15.31 -10.15 2.02
CA TYR A 62 -16.14 -9.32 1.14
C TYR A 62 -15.62 -9.29 -0.29
N ALA A 63 -14.30 -9.15 -0.48
CA ALA A 63 -13.67 -9.25 -1.79
C ALA A 63 -13.94 -10.62 -2.44
N GLY A 64 -13.79 -11.71 -1.68
CA GLY A 64 -14.06 -13.06 -2.15
C GLY A 64 -15.52 -13.22 -2.61
N LYS A 65 -16.49 -12.76 -1.82
CA LYS A 65 -17.92 -12.81 -2.19
C LYS A 65 -18.22 -12.04 -3.47
N ALA A 66 -17.64 -10.85 -3.64
CA ALA A 66 -17.82 -10.03 -4.85
C ALA A 66 -17.25 -10.74 -6.09
N LEU A 67 -16.04 -11.29 -5.99
CA LEU A 67 -15.39 -12.00 -7.09
C LEU A 67 -16.09 -13.32 -7.44
N GLU A 68 -16.59 -14.06 -6.46
CA GLU A 68 -17.42 -15.26 -6.71
C GLU A 68 -18.70 -14.90 -7.45
N ARG A 69 -19.35 -13.77 -7.12
CA ARG A 69 -20.51 -13.30 -7.89
C ARG A 69 -20.12 -12.91 -9.32
N ALA A 70 -19.01 -12.20 -9.50
CA ALA A 70 -18.49 -11.85 -10.81
C ALA A 70 -18.22 -13.10 -11.67
N LYS A 71 -17.61 -14.15 -11.11
CA LYS A 71 -17.41 -15.44 -11.80
C LYS A 71 -18.73 -16.08 -12.23
N LYS A 72 -19.75 -16.05 -11.36
CA LYS A 72 -21.09 -16.56 -11.71
C LYS A 72 -21.73 -15.77 -12.84
N LEU A 73 -21.61 -14.45 -12.83
CA LEU A 73 -22.06 -13.61 -13.95
C LEU A 73 -21.30 -13.94 -15.24
N LYS A 74 -19.99 -14.18 -15.13
CA LYS A 74 -19.14 -14.65 -16.23
C LYS A 74 -19.62 -15.97 -16.83
N ALA A 75 -19.92 -16.94 -15.98
CA ALA A 75 -20.44 -18.23 -16.42
C ALA A 75 -21.84 -18.12 -17.04
N ALA A 76 -22.71 -17.25 -16.51
CA ALA A 76 -24.08 -17.11 -16.99
C ALA A 76 -24.18 -16.46 -18.37
N LYS A 77 -23.34 -15.45 -18.65
CA LYS A 77 -23.40 -14.69 -19.91
C LYS A 77 -22.34 -15.14 -20.93
N GLY A 78 -21.33 -15.90 -20.51
CA GLY A 78 -20.33 -16.51 -21.40
C GLY A 78 -19.49 -15.47 -22.15
N GLU A 79 -19.23 -15.72 -23.44
CA GLU A 79 -18.42 -14.85 -24.31
C GLU A 79 -19.08 -13.51 -24.65
N ALA A 80 -20.38 -13.34 -24.38
CA ALA A 80 -21.10 -12.10 -24.65
C ALA A 80 -20.81 -10.99 -23.62
N LEU A 81 -20.06 -11.28 -22.55
CA LEU A 81 -19.62 -10.24 -21.62
C LEU A 81 -18.51 -9.40 -22.23
N ARG A 82 -18.67 -8.09 -22.13
CA ARG A 82 -17.63 -7.17 -22.57
C ARG A 82 -16.37 -7.39 -21.71
N PRO A 83 -15.20 -7.65 -22.31
CA PRO A 83 -13.95 -7.73 -21.57
C PRO A 83 -13.74 -6.45 -20.77
N VAL A 84 -13.41 -6.60 -19.48
CA VAL A 84 -12.95 -5.48 -18.66
C VAL A 84 -11.62 -5.05 -19.24
N ARG A 85 -11.51 -3.78 -19.67
CA ARG A 85 -10.22 -3.22 -20.09
C ARG A 85 -9.45 -2.89 -18.82
N ASP A 86 -8.27 -3.47 -18.67
CA ASP A 86 -7.35 -3.08 -17.62
C ASP A 86 -6.87 -1.65 -17.88
N ASP A 87 -6.93 -0.80 -16.85
CA ASP A 87 -6.33 0.52 -16.91
C ASP A 87 -4.83 0.41 -16.60
N VAL A 88 -4.01 0.49 -17.65
CA VAL A 88 -2.54 0.45 -17.58
C VAL A 88 -1.99 1.60 -16.72
N TYR A 89 -2.75 2.68 -16.57
CA TYR A 89 -2.36 3.84 -15.75
C TYR A 89 -2.95 3.81 -14.33
N SER A 90 -3.62 2.73 -13.95
CA SER A 90 -4.09 2.57 -12.58
C SER A 90 -2.91 2.57 -11.60
N GLN A 91 -3.08 3.26 -10.46
CA GLN A 91 -2.01 3.40 -9.45
C GLN A 91 -1.54 2.05 -8.90
N TYR A 92 -2.41 1.04 -8.88
CA TYR A 92 -2.03 -0.33 -8.54
C TYR A 92 -1.04 -0.91 -9.55
N SER A 93 -1.35 -0.82 -10.85
CA SER A 93 -0.49 -1.33 -11.92
C SER A 93 0.84 -0.57 -11.97
N GLN A 94 0.80 0.75 -11.79
CA GLN A 94 2.01 1.58 -11.72
C GLN A 94 2.87 1.25 -10.49
N GLY A 95 2.24 1.05 -9.33
CA GLY A 95 2.95 0.68 -8.10
C GLY A 95 3.68 -0.65 -8.23
N SER A 96 3.06 -1.65 -8.88
CA SER A 96 3.72 -2.93 -9.16
C SER A 96 4.93 -2.77 -10.09
N VAL A 97 4.86 -1.93 -11.12
CA VAL A 97 6.01 -1.67 -11.99
C VAL A 97 7.15 -0.98 -11.23
N VAL A 98 6.81 -0.04 -10.34
CA VAL A 98 7.81 0.63 -9.48
C VAL A 98 8.46 -0.35 -8.51
N GLU A 99 7.67 -1.22 -7.87
CA GLU A 99 8.17 -2.25 -6.95
C GLU A 99 9.02 -3.31 -7.67
N GLU A 100 8.65 -3.70 -8.88
CA GLU A 100 9.44 -4.64 -9.68
C GLU A 100 10.77 -4.00 -10.12
N SER A 101 10.71 -2.74 -10.57
CA SER A 101 11.90 -1.96 -10.98
C SER A 101 12.75 -1.50 -9.80
N SER A 102 12.23 -1.59 -8.56
CA SER A 102 12.95 -1.21 -7.35
C SER A 102 14.03 -2.21 -6.97
N SER A 103 13.99 -3.42 -7.54
CA SER A 103 14.97 -4.47 -7.26
C SER A 103 15.94 -4.67 -8.42
N TRP A 104 17.24 -4.52 -8.16
CA TRP A 104 18.29 -4.84 -9.11
C TRP A 104 19.41 -5.63 -8.43
N ASN A 105 19.76 -6.81 -8.96
CA ASN A 105 20.78 -7.70 -8.40
C ASN A 105 20.61 -8.01 -6.89
N GLY A 106 19.37 -8.18 -6.43
CA GLY A 106 19.05 -8.44 -5.01
C GLY A 106 19.15 -7.22 -4.10
N ILE A 107 19.46 -6.04 -4.64
CA ILE A 107 19.42 -4.77 -3.92
C ILE A 107 18.07 -4.12 -4.18
N HIS A 108 17.33 -3.81 -3.11
CA HIS A 108 16.04 -3.13 -3.17
C HIS A 108 16.21 -1.63 -2.90
N PHE A 109 15.82 -0.79 -3.85
CA PHE A 109 15.82 0.66 -3.78
C PHE A 109 14.46 1.14 -3.28
N PRO A 110 14.34 1.71 -2.07
CA PRO A 110 13.06 2.25 -1.63
C PRO A 110 12.62 3.39 -2.57
N PRO A 111 11.30 3.59 -2.75
CA PRO A 111 10.79 4.75 -3.48
C PRO A 111 11.33 6.04 -2.85
N TRP A 112 11.64 7.02 -3.69
CA TRP A 112 12.18 8.32 -3.25
C TRP A 112 11.28 8.90 -2.16
N PRO A 113 11.86 9.29 -1.00
CA PRO A 113 11.07 9.84 0.08
C PRO A 113 10.41 11.15 -0.38
N GLU A 114 9.09 11.28 -0.22
CA GLU A 114 8.34 12.51 -0.57
C GLU A 114 8.82 13.76 0.21
N THR A 115 9.72 13.58 1.19
CA THR A 115 10.31 14.61 2.04
C THR A 115 11.18 15.62 1.28
N ASP A 116 11.58 15.33 0.04
CA ASP A 116 12.41 16.25 -0.75
C ASP A 116 11.62 17.45 -1.32
N LEU A 117 10.27 17.43 -1.27
CA LEU A 117 9.44 18.60 -1.56
C LEU A 117 9.42 19.65 -0.44
N ILE A 118 10.03 19.36 0.72
CA ILE A 118 10.20 20.31 1.84
C ILE A 118 11.65 20.84 1.91
N MET A 119 12.52 20.45 0.97
CA MET A 119 13.91 20.92 0.96
C MET A 119 14.08 22.27 0.25
N GLY A 120 13.27 23.24 0.68
CA GLY A 120 13.54 24.67 0.60
C GLY A 120 13.72 25.32 1.98
N THR A 121 13.45 24.62 3.08
CA THR A 121 13.71 25.12 4.43
C THR A 121 14.29 24.02 5.31
N SER A 122 15.61 24.09 5.46
CA SER A 122 16.46 23.39 6.42
C SER A 122 15.76 22.88 7.69
N SER A 123 15.84 21.58 7.96
CA SER A 123 15.94 21.09 9.35
C SER A 123 16.54 19.70 9.41
N LEU A 124 17.80 19.65 9.84
CA LEU A 124 18.54 18.45 10.22
C LEU A 124 17.95 17.88 11.51
N ALA A 125 16.82 17.17 11.46
CA ALA A 125 16.28 16.50 12.64
C ALA A 125 15.31 15.36 12.31
N ALA A 126 15.81 14.25 11.78
CA ALA A 126 15.22 12.91 11.99
C ALA A 126 16.09 11.83 11.33
N SER A 127 17.27 11.57 11.89
CA SER A 127 18.03 10.35 11.60
C SER A 127 18.67 9.83 12.87
N ILE A 128 17.83 9.46 13.84
CA ILE A 128 18.19 8.52 14.91
C ILE A 128 16.90 7.74 15.20
N ILE A 129 17.00 6.43 15.47
CA ILE A 129 15.92 5.43 15.58
C ILE A 129 15.66 4.77 14.20
N THR A 130 16.48 3.82 13.76
CA THR A 130 16.34 2.43 14.19
C THR A 130 17.53 1.63 13.69
N SER A 131 18.39 1.14 14.59
CA SER A 131 19.18 -0.10 14.45
C SER A 131 20.15 -0.25 15.63
N ALA A 132 19.71 -0.88 16.72
CA ALA A 132 20.60 -1.56 17.67
C ALA A 132 19.77 -2.47 18.57
N LYS A 133 19.36 -3.62 18.02
CA LYS A 133 18.99 -4.78 18.83
C LYS A 133 19.82 -5.95 18.35
N LEU A 134 21.08 -6.03 18.79
CA LEU A 134 21.74 -7.29 19.05
C LEU A 134 23.09 -7.08 19.75
N ALA A 135 23.31 -7.93 20.76
CA ALA A 135 24.57 -8.28 21.41
C ALA A 135 25.08 -7.42 22.59
N ALA A 136 25.50 -8.17 23.61
CA ALA A 136 26.17 -7.81 24.87
C ALA A 136 25.27 -7.08 25.89
N GLY A 137 24.83 -7.71 26.98
CA GLY A 137 25.64 -8.55 27.86
C GLY A 137 26.42 -7.65 28.81
N PHE A 138 25.82 -7.41 29.98
CA PHE A 138 26.42 -7.27 31.31
C PHE A 138 27.90 -6.84 31.38
N ILE A 139 28.19 -5.76 32.13
CA ILE A 139 29.29 -5.51 33.10
C ILE A 139 29.39 -3.97 33.22
N SER A 140 28.78 -3.37 34.25
CA SER A 140 29.43 -2.93 35.51
C SER A 140 30.53 -1.87 35.34
N SER A 141 30.14 -0.63 35.67
CA SER A 141 30.91 0.50 36.23
C SER A 141 32.43 0.37 36.30
N THR A 142 33.16 1.18 35.54
CA THR A 142 34.53 1.62 35.91
C THR A 142 34.84 2.98 35.30
N THR A 143 34.96 3.99 36.16
CA THR A 143 35.48 5.33 35.88
C THR A 143 36.91 5.27 35.36
N ILE A 144 37.20 5.90 34.21
CA ILE A 144 38.58 6.14 33.78
C ILE A 144 38.79 7.62 33.42
N PHE A 145 39.73 8.16 34.17
CA PHE A 145 40.37 9.47 34.21
C PHE A 145 41.12 9.79 32.90
N ILE A 146 40.90 10.98 32.33
CA ILE A 146 41.60 11.49 31.14
C ILE A 146 42.61 12.57 31.57
N PRO A 147 43.93 12.38 31.42
CA PRO A 147 44.87 13.49 31.55
C PRO A 147 45.04 14.20 30.21
N SER A 148 44.86 15.52 30.27
CA SER A 148 45.14 16.52 29.24
C SER A 148 46.63 16.53 28.88
N LEU A 149 46.96 16.41 27.58
CA LEU A 149 48.28 16.69 27.05
C LEU A 149 48.17 17.77 25.97
N ASN A 150 48.51 18.97 26.42
CA ASN A 150 48.65 20.20 25.70
C ASN A 150 49.80 20.07 24.68
N ARG A 151 49.54 20.29 23.40
CA ARG A 151 50.56 20.32 22.34
C ARG A 151 50.65 21.73 21.80
N SER A 152 51.66 22.46 22.25
CA SER A 152 52.02 23.79 21.75
C SER A 152 52.74 23.66 20.41
N CYS A 153 52.21 24.34 19.39
CA CYS A 153 52.99 24.93 18.28
C CYS A 153 53.74 26.15 18.88
N THR A 154 54.93 26.60 18.46
CA THR A 154 55.48 26.87 17.13
C THR A 154 57.01 27.00 17.24
N GLY A 155 57.70 26.98 16.09
CA GLY A 155 59.06 27.51 15.96
C GLY A 155 59.09 29.03 15.92
#